data_AF-A0AAW0TJ45-F1
#
_entry.id   AF-A0AAW0TJ45-F1
#
_cell.length_a   1.000
_cell.length_b   1.000
_cell.length_c   1.000
_cell.angle_alpha   90.00
_cell.angle_beta   90.00
_cell.angle_gamma   90.00
#
_symmetry.space_group_name_H-M   'P 1'
#
loop_
_entity.id
_entity.type
_entity.pdbx_description
1 polymer ?
#
loop_
_entity_poly.entity_id
_entity_poly.type
_entity_poly.pdbx_seq_one_letter_code
_entity_poly.pdbx_strand_id
1 'polypeptide(L)'
;MTPFLVRKRQEKIFETRNDDANLGLLMVTVVRQELSHCDLVLACSATFCRSSVLHTLLMFPNLRQVVKVTSAEDLVAIDWIPNRCGGYIMLLEHLEPLLALAMLHHHSWNYAGRYVVVAGSVTQLEALVTTRNGKKTENILGVVKIASDTWRLYTNQLYWSPGVKTIATYSRSGFHVQQPNLFPEKVGNLRGAALKVSTFNFEPSIIYYRAENGSLLFRFGEEISLIKAIARSLNFTPEFAEPADGETWGWMADNGSWTGTHGELQRDEVDIVISNLYVSYIRAKIFDFTVPFQDEMVCFLARTELPLPRWQALAFPFQNWTWLAIFCGIIASGPALWLVANVSNVCGEEVPSFRWLGFSWYYAFGLHFCESQQFLPRMLSTRIFVAFLWMYCIILTIVYSGNLTAFLLVRRPPASIQTIEDLYNSGLEVAALADIIFMSSIKYSNDPYLRGLSKVFRVYANEYEVFPIVLAGKAVFLESRSFGEFHIATQFSHGSESSMRFMKECFAPYPIAMALQKHSPLKRKFDIVIGWVVQSGLLYHYFQESVRLTATMKGRSNLGQDYGGVVMTDRSVVALNLDHLQGLFIISCIVLIPSFLVFALEKLHFAFNQG
;
A
#
# COMPACT_ATOMS: atom_id res chain seq x y z
N MET A 1 65.86 7.72 9.64
CA MET A 1 66.92 8.13 10.59
C MET A 1 66.35 7.88 11.98
N THR A 2 66.84 7.03 12.87
CA THR A 2 68.01 6.15 12.99
C THR A 2 67.61 5.05 13.98
N PRO A 3 68.25 3.87 13.94
CA PRO A 3 67.79 2.63 14.55
C PRO A 3 68.35 2.41 15.96
N PHE A 4 67.72 1.56 16.78
CA PHE A 4 68.36 1.00 17.97
C PHE A 4 68.18 -0.52 18.07
N LEU A 5 69.22 -1.20 17.56
CA LEU A 5 69.95 -2.34 18.12
C LEU A 5 69.19 -3.60 18.61
N VAL A 6 69.38 -4.65 17.81
CA VAL A 6 69.32 -6.07 18.18
C VAL A 6 70.65 -6.48 18.84
N ARG A 7 70.64 -7.06 20.06
CA ARG A 7 71.22 -8.40 20.39
C ARG A 7 71.26 -8.72 21.90
N LYS A 8 70.99 -10.00 22.17
CA LYS A 8 71.41 -10.83 23.32
C LYS A 8 70.76 -10.60 24.69
N ARG A 9 69.68 -11.37 24.93
CA ARG A 9 69.54 -12.18 26.14
C ARG A 9 68.69 -13.42 25.83
N GLN A 10 69.36 -14.49 25.41
CA GLN A 10 68.81 -15.84 25.51
C GLN A 10 69.12 -16.37 26.92
N GLU A 11 68.31 -17.35 27.34
CA GLU A 11 68.43 -18.16 28.57
C GLU A 11 67.84 -17.53 29.83
N LYS A 12 66.51 -17.44 29.83
CA LYS A 12 65.74 -18.02 30.94
C LYS A 12 64.57 -18.79 30.36
N ILE A 13 64.64 -20.11 30.52
CA ILE A 13 63.75 -21.11 29.97
C ILE A 13 62.32 -20.77 30.38
N PHE A 14 61.55 -20.44 29.35
CA PHE A 14 60.11 -20.26 29.35
C PHE A 14 59.44 -21.59 29.69
N GLU A 15 58.97 -21.76 30.92
CA GLU A 15 57.82 -22.63 31.18
C GLU A 15 56.53 -21.88 30.78
N THR A 16 56.39 -21.54 29.49
CA THR A 16 55.07 -21.18 28.94
C THR A 16 54.46 -22.42 28.31
N ARG A 17 53.63 -23.09 29.12
CA ARG A 17 52.38 -23.77 28.75
C ARG A 17 52.31 -24.28 27.29
N ASN A 18 52.47 -25.59 27.10
CA ASN A 18 52.14 -26.32 25.86
C ASN A 18 50.73 -26.00 25.31
N ASP A 19 49.82 -25.58 26.18
CA ASP A 19 48.44 -25.22 25.85
C ASP A 19 48.32 -24.04 24.87
N ASP A 20 49.24 -23.07 24.93
CA ASP A 20 49.18 -21.86 24.10
C ASP A 20 49.55 -22.14 22.64
N ALA A 21 50.45 -23.11 22.40
CA ALA A 21 50.87 -23.49 21.05
C ALA A 21 49.74 -24.15 20.25
N ASN A 22 48.97 -25.04 20.91
CA ASN A 22 47.84 -25.72 20.27
C ASN A 22 46.66 -24.79 20.01
N LEU A 23 46.39 -23.84 20.91
CA LEU A 23 45.40 -22.78 20.69
C LEU A 23 45.80 -21.87 19.53
N GLY A 24 47.09 -21.49 19.44
CA GLY A 24 47.61 -20.70 18.32
C GLY A 24 47.41 -21.39 16.98
N LEU A 25 47.72 -22.68 16.88
CA LEU A 25 47.52 -23.47 15.66
C LEU A 25 46.03 -23.58 15.29
N LEU A 26 45.14 -23.78 16.27
CA LEU A 26 43.70 -23.77 16.05
C LEU A 26 43.25 -22.42 15.47
N MET A 27 43.63 -21.31 16.09
CA MET A 27 43.22 -19.98 15.65
C MET A 27 43.74 -19.66 14.24
N VAL A 28 44.99 -20.01 13.92
CA VAL A 28 45.54 -19.89 12.56
C VAL A 28 44.71 -20.71 11.56
N THR A 29 44.30 -21.92 11.94
CA THR A 29 43.48 -22.78 11.09
C THR A 29 42.10 -22.18 10.84
N VAL A 30 41.42 -21.69 11.89
CA VAL A 30 40.11 -21.03 11.79
C VAL A 30 40.21 -19.77 10.93
N VAL A 31 41.22 -18.93 11.13
CA VAL A 31 41.41 -17.69 10.37
C VAL A 31 41.66 -17.99 8.90
N ARG A 32 42.53 -18.95 8.58
CA ARG A 32 42.81 -19.32 7.18
C ARG A 32 41.60 -19.92 6.47
N GLN A 33 40.82 -20.75 7.17
CA GLN A 33 39.66 -21.42 6.61
C GLN A 33 38.48 -20.46 6.40
N GLU A 34 38.17 -19.61 7.39
CA GLU A 34 36.89 -18.87 7.44
C GLU A 34 37.03 -17.35 7.42
N LEU A 35 38.19 -16.79 7.74
CA LEU A 35 38.35 -15.34 7.94
C LEU A 35 39.43 -14.72 7.04
N SER A 36 40.00 -15.47 6.09
CA SER A 36 41.07 -15.01 5.20
C SER A 36 40.68 -13.82 4.32
N HIS A 37 39.38 -13.66 4.05
CA HIS A 37 38.80 -12.57 3.25
C HIS A 37 38.09 -11.50 4.08
N CYS A 38 38.10 -11.62 5.41
CA CYS A 38 37.45 -10.69 6.34
C CYS A 38 38.46 -9.71 6.92
N ASP A 39 38.02 -8.49 7.24
CA ASP A 39 38.77 -7.54 8.05
C ASP A 39 38.79 -8.07 9.49
N LEU A 40 39.98 -8.32 10.02
CA LEU A 40 40.15 -8.91 11.34
C LEU A 40 40.33 -7.84 12.40
N VAL A 41 39.57 -7.96 13.48
CA VAL A 41 39.80 -7.24 14.74
C VAL A 41 40.06 -8.25 15.83
N LEU A 42 41.14 -8.04 16.60
CA LEU A 42 41.53 -8.91 17.68
C LEU A 42 41.44 -8.18 19.01
N ALA A 43 40.68 -8.73 19.95
CA ALA A 43 40.59 -8.24 21.32
C ALA A 43 41.26 -9.25 22.25
N CYS A 44 42.23 -8.82 23.08
CA CYS A 44 42.96 -9.71 23.98
C CYS A 44 43.00 -9.21 25.43
N SER A 45 42.91 -10.12 26.40
CA SER A 45 43.20 -9.82 27.82
C SER A 45 44.71 -9.70 28.07
N ALA A 46 45.11 -9.16 29.22
CA ALA A 46 46.53 -8.94 29.54
C ALA A 46 47.41 -10.19 29.43
N THR A 47 46.86 -11.37 29.71
CA THR A 47 47.51 -12.68 29.59
C THR A 47 47.66 -13.10 28.13
N PHE A 48 46.58 -13.09 27.35
CA PHE A 48 46.62 -13.44 25.93
C PHE A 48 47.42 -12.43 25.07
N CYS A 49 47.42 -11.15 25.42
CA CYS A 49 48.22 -10.15 24.70
C CYS A 49 49.74 -10.36 24.84
N ARG A 50 50.19 -11.15 25.82
CA ARG A 50 51.62 -11.52 25.99
C ARG A 50 51.92 -12.95 25.54
N SER A 51 50.91 -13.66 25.03
CA SER A 51 51.03 -15.06 24.62
C SER A 51 51.62 -15.20 23.20
N SER A 52 52.16 -16.39 22.91
CA SER A 52 52.60 -16.75 21.55
C SER A 52 51.44 -16.78 20.55
N VAL A 53 50.19 -16.97 21.00
CA VAL A 53 48.97 -16.95 20.17
C VAL A 53 48.82 -15.60 19.48
N LEU A 54 48.99 -14.49 20.20
CA LEU A 54 48.88 -13.16 19.60
C LEU A 54 49.94 -12.96 18.52
N HIS A 55 51.19 -13.35 18.78
CA HIS A 55 52.28 -13.22 17.80
C HIS A 55 51.97 -13.97 16.50
N THR A 56 51.31 -15.12 16.57
CA THR A 56 50.88 -15.84 15.36
C THR A 56 49.77 -15.13 14.60
N LEU A 57 48.85 -14.46 15.29
CA LEU A 57 47.73 -13.75 14.69
C LEU A 57 48.11 -12.37 14.12
N LEU A 58 49.15 -11.72 14.67
CA LEU A 58 49.70 -10.47 14.16
C LEU A 58 50.33 -10.58 12.76
N MET A 59 50.64 -11.80 12.30
CA MET A 59 51.24 -12.04 10.98
C MET A 59 50.22 -12.01 9.83
N PHE A 60 48.91 -11.93 10.12
CA PHE A 60 47.88 -11.89 9.09
C PHE A 60 47.75 -10.48 8.48
N PRO A 61 47.81 -10.34 7.14
CA PRO A 61 47.82 -9.04 6.48
C PRO A 61 46.47 -8.31 6.52
N ASN A 62 45.38 -9.03 6.82
CA ASN A 62 44.02 -8.51 6.94
C ASN A 62 43.66 -8.09 8.39
N LEU A 63 44.62 -8.09 9.31
CA LEU A 63 44.45 -7.57 10.67
C LEU A 63 44.42 -6.04 10.67
N ARG A 64 43.28 -5.45 11.03
CA ARG A 64 43.05 -4.01 11.00
C ARG A 64 43.31 -3.36 12.34
N GLN A 65 42.94 -4.03 13.43
CA GLN A 65 43.01 -3.47 14.78
C GLN A 65 43.29 -4.56 15.83
N VAL A 66 44.08 -4.19 16.83
CA VAL A 66 44.28 -4.98 18.05
C VAL A 66 43.90 -4.13 19.24
N VAL A 67 42.99 -4.63 20.06
CA VAL A 67 42.47 -3.95 21.26
C VAL A 67 42.84 -4.75 22.49
N LYS A 68 43.51 -4.09 23.44
CA LYS A 68 43.78 -4.68 24.75
C LYS A 68 42.58 -4.40 25.65
N VAL A 69 41.99 -5.46 26.20
CA VAL A 69 40.74 -5.39 26.96
C VAL A 69 41.03 -5.53 28.45
N THR A 70 40.65 -4.52 29.20
CA THR A 70 40.65 -4.50 30.67
C THR A 70 39.26 -4.21 31.23
N SER A 71 38.44 -3.43 30.51
CA SER A 71 37.05 -3.13 30.83
C SER A 71 36.15 -3.25 29.59
N ALA A 72 34.83 -3.13 29.78
CA ALA A 72 33.88 -3.11 28.66
C ALA A 72 34.04 -1.87 27.76
N GLU A 73 34.55 -0.75 28.30
CA GLU A 73 34.75 0.50 27.56
C GLU A 73 35.84 0.34 26.48
N ASP A 74 36.86 -0.48 26.74
CA ASP A 74 37.90 -0.77 25.75
C ASP A 74 37.32 -1.42 24.48
N LEU A 75 36.27 -2.25 24.63
CA LEU A 75 35.59 -2.91 23.51
C LEU A 75 34.72 -1.95 22.69
N VAL A 76 34.35 -0.77 23.23
CA VAL A 76 33.63 0.26 22.47
C VAL A 76 34.54 0.87 21.39
N ALA A 77 35.86 0.89 21.62
CA ALA A 77 36.84 1.41 20.66
C ALA A 77 37.12 0.47 19.47
N ILE A 78 36.50 -0.72 19.43
CA ILE A 78 36.61 -1.65 18.31
C ILE A 78 35.98 -1.02 17.06
N ASP A 79 36.62 -1.23 15.91
CA ASP A 79 36.04 -0.93 14.61
C ASP A 79 35.02 -2.00 14.22
N TRP A 80 33.75 -1.69 14.48
CA TRP A 80 32.62 -2.58 14.22
C TRP A 80 32.10 -2.51 12.79
N ILE A 81 32.60 -1.60 11.95
CA ILE A 81 32.13 -1.41 10.57
C ILE A 81 33.22 -1.91 9.61
N PRO A 82 33.14 -3.17 9.15
CA PRO A 82 34.13 -3.69 8.21
C PRO A 82 33.94 -3.06 6.82
N ASN A 83 35.01 -3.00 6.03
CA ASN A 83 34.93 -2.64 4.62
C ASN A 83 34.40 -3.80 3.78
N ARG A 84 34.58 -5.05 4.25
CA ARG A 84 34.12 -6.28 3.61
C ARG A 84 33.36 -7.16 4.61
N CYS A 85 33.87 -8.34 4.92
CA CYS A 85 33.40 -9.19 6.00
C CYS A 85 34.10 -8.80 7.31
N GLY A 86 33.38 -8.76 8.44
CA GLY A 86 33.98 -8.51 9.75
C GLY A 86 34.30 -9.82 10.48
N GLY A 87 35.57 -10.03 10.84
CA GLY A 87 36.02 -11.14 11.66
C GLY A 87 36.52 -10.64 13.02
N TYR A 88 35.86 -11.06 14.09
CA TYR A 88 36.15 -10.58 15.45
C TYR A 88 36.68 -11.72 16.31
N ILE A 89 37.95 -11.65 16.72
CA ILE A 89 38.60 -12.66 17.54
C ILE A 89 38.72 -12.14 18.97
N MET A 90 38.00 -12.75 19.90
CA MET A 90 37.96 -12.39 21.31
C MET A 90 38.76 -13.42 22.12
N LEU A 91 40.00 -13.07 22.47
CA LEU A 91 40.90 -13.85 23.32
C LEU A 91 40.84 -13.31 24.76
N LEU A 92 39.76 -13.64 25.46
CA LEU A 92 39.48 -13.11 26.80
C LEU A 92 39.59 -14.23 27.84
N GLU A 93 40.29 -13.95 28.94
CA GLU A 93 40.35 -14.85 30.10
C GLU A 93 39.03 -14.87 30.87
N HIS A 94 38.39 -13.70 30.98
CA HIS A 94 37.05 -13.52 31.53
C HIS A 94 36.15 -12.85 30.50
N LEU A 95 34.96 -13.40 30.30
CA LEU A 95 34.01 -12.91 29.29
C LEU A 95 33.16 -11.72 29.78
N GLU A 96 33.26 -11.34 31.05
CA GLU A 96 32.46 -10.27 31.67
C GLU A 96 32.49 -8.93 30.92
N PRO A 97 33.64 -8.42 30.42
CA PRO A 97 33.66 -7.18 29.64
C PRO A 97 32.83 -7.28 28.36
N LEU A 98 32.88 -8.44 27.70
CA LEU A 98 32.12 -8.69 26.46
C LEU A 98 30.63 -8.90 26.75
N LEU A 99 30.29 -9.58 27.86
CA LEU A 99 28.91 -9.74 28.32
C LEU A 99 28.28 -8.40 28.66
N ALA A 100 29.00 -7.54 29.37
CA ALA A 100 28.56 -6.19 29.70
C ALA A 100 28.32 -5.37 28.42
N LEU A 101 29.25 -5.40 27.46
CA LEU A 101 29.06 -4.73 26.17
C LEU A 101 27.83 -5.28 25.43
N ALA A 102 27.67 -6.60 25.37
CA ALA A 102 26.57 -7.24 24.65
C ALA A 102 25.17 -6.96 25.25
N MET A 103 25.10 -6.40 26.47
CA MET A 103 23.88 -5.92 27.11
C MET A 103 23.63 -4.41 26.91
N LEU A 104 24.65 -3.62 26.57
CA LEU A 104 24.52 -2.17 26.43
C LEU A 104 23.66 -1.78 25.22
N HIS A 105 22.80 -0.78 25.43
CA HIS A 105 22.08 -0.10 24.36
C HIS A 105 22.99 0.93 23.66
N HIS A 106 22.87 1.06 22.33
CA HIS A 106 23.49 2.13 21.53
C HIS A 106 25.03 2.09 21.41
N HIS A 107 25.59 0.97 20.96
CA HIS A 107 26.94 0.91 20.41
C HIS A 107 26.91 0.25 19.03
N SER A 108 27.93 0.53 18.22
CA SER A 108 28.12 -0.16 16.96
C SER A 108 28.44 -1.63 17.25
N TRP A 109 27.57 -2.56 16.88
CA TRP A 109 27.79 -4.01 16.96
C TRP A 109 27.50 -4.62 15.60
N ASN A 110 28.38 -5.51 15.13
CA ASN A 110 28.21 -6.13 13.82
C ASN A 110 27.48 -7.47 13.93
N TYR A 111 26.16 -7.48 13.76
CA TYR A 111 25.32 -8.68 13.90
C TYR A 111 25.55 -9.75 12.82
N ALA A 112 26.07 -9.36 11.65
CA ALA A 112 26.41 -10.26 10.55
C ALA A 112 27.87 -10.75 10.61
N GLY A 113 28.70 -10.18 11.48
CA GLY A 113 30.10 -10.50 11.65
C GLY A 113 30.34 -11.93 12.15
N ARG A 114 31.52 -12.47 11.87
CA ARG A 114 31.97 -13.79 12.33
C ARG A 114 32.80 -13.64 13.60
N TYR A 115 32.29 -14.13 14.71
CA TYR A 115 32.92 -14.01 16.03
C TYR A 115 33.59 -15.32 16.42
N VAL A 116 34.85 -15.27 16.82
CA VAL A 116 35.59 -16.37 17.43
C VAL A 116 35.88 -15.99 18.88
N VAL A 117 35.24 -16.66 19.82
CA VAL A 117 35.29 -16.31 21.25
C VAL A 117 35.93 -17.45 22.03
N VAL A 118 37.10 -17.20 22.62
CA VAL A 118 37.70 -18.15 23.56
C VAL A 118 37.06 -17.92 24.93
N ALA A 119 36.47 -18.96 25.50
CA ALA A 119 35.78 -18.90 26.79
C ALA A 119 36.34 -19.95 27.76
N GLY A 120 36.34 -19.62 29.06
CA GLY A 120 36.81 -20.52 30.11
C GLY A 120 35.86 -21.69 30.37
N SER A 121 34.57 -21.51 30.10
CA SER A 121 33.54 -22.54 30.25
C SER A 121 32.45 -22.41 29.19
N VAL A 122 31.67 -23.48 29.01
CA VAL A 122 30.48 -23.47 28.14
C VAL A 122 29.40 -22.53 28.70
N THR A 123 29.28 -22.43 30.03
CA THR A 123 28.28 -21.58 30.69
C THR A 123 28.50 -20.09 30.39
N GLN A 124 29.75 -19.64 30.28
CA GLN A 124 30.07 -18.26 29.87
C GLN A 124 29.63 -17.98 28.42
N LEU A 125 29.79 -18.98 27.54
CA LEU A 125 29.38 -18.87 26.15
C LEU A 125 27.85 -18.88 26.00
N GLU A 126 27.16 -19.70 26.79
CA GLU A 126 25.69 -19.69 26.88
C GLU A 126 25.18 -18.33 27.37
N ALA A 127 25.81 -17.75 28.41
CA ALA A 127 25.49 -16.40 28.87
C ALA A 127 25.63 -15.38 27.73
N LEU A 128 26.70 -15.44 26.93
CA LEU A 128 26.89 -14.54 25.79
C LEU A 128 25.77 -14.66 24.76
N VAL A 129 25.42 -15.88 24.37
CA VAL A 129 24.37 -16.12 23.36
C VAL A 129 22.98 -15.72 23.87
N THR A 130 22.76 -15.68 25.18
CA THR A 130 21.50 -15.20 25.78
C THR A 130 21.39 -13.69 25.93
N THR A 131 22.49 -12.95 25.78
CA THR A 131 22.47 -11.48 25.79
C THR A 131 21.66 -10.91 24.62
N ARG A 132 21.25 -9.65 24.74
CA ARG A 132 20.48 -8.94 23.70
C ARG A 132 21.18 -8.99 22.34
N ASN A 133 22.48 -8.69 22.29
CA ASN A 133 23.23 -8.72 21.04
C ASN A 133 23.61 -10.14 20.60
N GLY A 134 23.92 -11.03 21.54
CA GLY A 134 24.26 -12.42 21.25
C GLY A 134 23.12 -13.19 20.56
N LYS A 135 21.88 -12.96 20.99
CA LYS A 135 20.67 -13.57 20.38
C LYS A 135 20.47 -13.19 18.92
N LYS A 136 20.94 -12.01 18.51
CA LYS A 136 20.79 -11.47 17.15
C LYS A 136 22.03 -11.70 16.27
N THR A 137 23.16 -12.10 16.87
CA THR A 137 24.42 -12.31 16.15
C THR A 137 24.42 -13.67 15.46
N GLU A 138 24.47 -13.68 14.13
CA GLU A 138 24.31 -14.91 13.36
C GLU A 138 25.45 -15.91 13.61
N ASN A 139 26.68 -15.42 13.71
CA ASN A 139 27.89 -16.23 13.63
C ASN A 139 28.77 -16.10 14.87
N ILE A 140 28.47 -16.88 15.91
CA ILE A 140 29.35 -17.03 17.09
C ILE A 140 29.96 -18.44 17.08
N LEU A 141 31.29 -18.49 17.12
CA LEU A 141 32.11 -19.68 17.30
C LEU A 141 32.82 -19.60 18.66
N GLY A 142 32.35 -20.37 19.62
CA GLY A 142 32.97 -20.46 20.93
C GLY A 142 34.03 -21.56 20.98
N VAL A 143 35.17 -21.29 21.61
CA VAL A 143 36.28 -22.24 21.77
C VAL A 143 36.54 -22.43 23.25
N VAL A 144 36.31 -23.65 23.74
CA VAL A 144 36.41 -24.01 25.16
C VAL A 144 37.42 -25.15 25.33
N LYS A 145 38.28 -25.02 26.34
CA LYS A 145 39.26 -26.05 26.69
C LYS A 145 38.59 -27.17 27.49
N ILE A 146 38.84 -28.43 27.14
CA ILE A 146 38.27 -29.59 27.85
C ILE A 146 39.32 -30.34 28.65
N ALA A 147 40.48 -30.58 28.06
CA ALA A 147 41.59 -31.29 28.66
C ALA A 147 42.91 -30.67 28.17
N SER A 148 44.04 -31.16 28.70
CA SER A 148 45.37 -30.79 28.18
C SER A 148 45.40 -31.05 26.67
N ASP A 149 45.66 -30.00 25.89
CA ASP A 149 45.77 -30.04 24.41
C ASP A 149 44.50 -30.38 23.59
N THR A 150 43.30 -30.39 24.18
CA THR A 150 42.05 -30.61 23.43
C THR A 150 41.06 -29.47 23.62
N TRP A 151 40.59 -28.92 22.49
CA TRP A 151 39.65 -27.82 22.41
C TRP A 151 38.36 -28.27 21.75
N ARG A 152 37.21 -27.79 22.23
CA ARG A 152 35.93 -28.03 21.58
C ARG A 152 35.31 -26.73 21.13
N LEU A 153 34.75 -26.80 19.93
CA LEU A 153 34.16 -25.69 19.23
C LEU A 153 32.64 -25.79 19.31
N TYR A 154 32.03 -24.65 19.63
CA TYR A 154 30.61 -24.50 19.87
C TYR A 154 30.05 -23.41 18.96
N THR A 155 28.78 -23.52 18.57
CA THR A 155 28.08 -22.45 17.86
C THR A 155 26.72 -22.16 18.46
N ASN A 156 26.29 -20.90 18.36
CA ASN A 156 24.98 -20.46 18.81
C ASN A 156 23.83 -21.04 17.95
N GLN A 157 22.69 -21.32 18.59
CA GLN A 157 21.51 -21.94 17.98
C GLN A 157 20.35 -20.96 17.65
N LEU A 158 20.55 -19.65 17.86
CA LEU A 158 19.59 -18.57 17.55
C LEU A 158 18.14 -18.87 18.01
N TYR A 159 17.23 -19.13 17.07
CA TYR A 159 15.77 -19.15 17.29
C TYR A 159 15.18 -20.51 17.67
N TRP A 160 15.77 -21.64 17.26
CA TRP A 160 15.14 -22.96 17.45
C TRP A 160 15.55 -23.66 18.75
N SER A 161 16.62 -23.20 19.40
CA SER A 161 17.08 -23.76 20.68
C SER A 161 17.95 -22.75 21.42
N PRO A 162 17.78 -22.58 22.74
CA PRO A 162 18.67 -21.73 23.54
C PRO A 162 20.06 -22.38 23.70
N GLY A 163 21.08 -21.55 23.83
CA GLY A 163 22.44 -22.00 24.13
C GLY A 163 23.28 -22.34 22.89
N VAL A 164 24.15 -23.33 23.05
CA VAL A 164 25.20 -23.64 22.08
C VAL A 164 25.29 -25.12 21.73
N LYS A 165 25.58 -25.41 20.46
CA LYS A 165 25.79 -26.75 19.92
C LYS A 165 27.26 -27.01 19.64
N THR A 166 27.74 -28.21 19.96
CA THR A 166 29.10 -28.64 19.58
C THR A 166 29.19 -28.83 18.06
N ILE A 167 30.20 -28.23 17.42
CA ILE A 167 30.53 -28.43 16.00
C ILE A 167 31.64 -29.47 15.85
N ALA A 168 32.78 -29.24 16.52
CA ALA A 168 33.98 -30.01 16.29
C ALA A 168 34.85 -30.06 17.56
N THR A 169 35.73 -31.05 17.61
CA THR A 169 36.81 -31.13 18.58
C THR A 169 38.13 -31.03 17.84
N TYR A 170 39.09 -30.30 18.40
CA TYR A 170 40.41 -30.05 17.86
C TYR A 170 41.47 -30.52 18.85
N SER A 171 42.46 -31.26 18.35
CA SER A 171 43.62 -31.73 19.11
C SER A 171 44.90 -31.53 18.31
N ARG A 172 46.05 -32.01 18.82
CA ARG A 172 47.35 -31.90 18.14
C ARG A 172 47.37 -32.47 16.72
N SER A 173 46.54 -33.48 16.43
CA SER A 173 46.42 -34.10 15.11
C SER A 173 45.46 -33.36 14.16
N GLY A 174 44.88 -32.24 14.59
CA GLY A 174 43.94 -31.42 13.81
C GLY A 174 42.48 -31.61 14.26
N PHE A 175 41.54 -31.31 13.37
CA PHE A 175 40.12 -31.53 13.63
C PHE A 175 39.79 -33.03 13.60
N HIS A 176 39.04 -33.49 14.58
CA HIS A 176 38.52 -34.87 14.62
C HIS A 176 37.44 -35.15 13.56
N VAL A 177 36.89 -34.09 12.95
CA VAL A 177 35.92 -34.16 11.86
C VAL A 177 36.59 -33.62 10.60
N GLN A 178 36.42 -34.29 9.46
CA GLN A 178 36.92 -33.79 8.18
C GLN A 178 36.16 -32.52 7.78
N GLN A 179 36.88 -31.42 7.59
CA GLN A 179 36.36 -30.11 7.14
C GLN A 179 35.09 -29.66 7.88
N PRO A 180 35.17 -29.35 9.19
CA PRO A 180 34.00 -28.88 9.93
C PRO A 180 33.54 -27.51 9.39
N ASN A 181 32.24 -27.37 9.13
CA ASN A 181 31.65 -26.08 8.87
C ASN A 181 31.54 -25.28 10.18
N LEU A 182 32.44 -24.33 10.37
CA LEU A 182 32.56 -23.56 11.62
C LEU A 182 31.48 -22.48 11.75
N PHE A 183 30.94 -21.99 10.63
CA PHE A 183 29.86 -20.99 10.58
C PHE A 183 28.70 -21.52 9.72
N PRO A 184 27.92 -22.49 10.24
CA PRO A 184 26.80 -23.07 9.49
C PRO A 184 25.70 -22.03 9.24
N GLU A 185 25.01 -22.13 8.11
CA GLU A 185 23.84 -21.29 7.82
C GLU A 185 22.69 -21.61 8.79
N LYS A 186 22.13 -20.57 9.42
CA LYS A 186 21.13 -20.72 10.50
C LYS A 186 19.76 -20.15 10.15
N VAL A 187 19.73 -19.12 9.30
CA VAL A 187 18.49 -18.39 8.98
C VAL A 187 17.76 -18.94 7.76
N GLY A 188 18.36 -19.84 6.98
CA GLY A 188 17.74 -20.44 5.79
C GLY A 188 16.65 -21.47 6.11
N ASN A 189 16.76 -22.18 7.24
CA ASN A 189 15.76 -23.13 7.73
C ASN A 189 15.73 -23.06 9.26
N LEU A 190 14.62 -22.55 9.79
CA LEU A 190 14.41 -22.28 11.21
C LEU A 190 13.91 -23.50 12.00
N ARG A 191 13.78 -24.67 11.35
CA ARG A 191 13.53 -25.98 12.00
C ARG A 191 12.29 -26.02 12.90
N GLY A 192 11.24 -25.30 12.53
CA GLY A 192 9.99 -25.22 13.27
C GLY A 192 10.06 -24.29 14.50
N ALA A 193 11.06 -23.40 14.59
CA ALA A 193 11.13 -22.40 15.66
C ALA A 193 9.81 -21.61 15.77
N ALA A 194 9.37 -21.35 16.99
CA ALA A 194 8.24 -20.49 17.27
C ALA A 194 8.70 -19.03 17.24
N LEU A 195 8.18 -18.23 16.30
CA LEU A 195 8.44 -16.79 16.23
C LEU A 195 7.18 -16.03 16.64
N LYS A 196 7.33 -15.08 17.57
CA LYS A 196 6.22 -14.27 18.06
C LYS A 196 5.90 -13.15 17.08
N VAL A 197 4.65 -13.10 16.65
CA VAL A 197 4.13 -12.12 15.68
C VAL A 197 3.05 -11.29 16.36
N SER A 198 3.29 -10.00 16.57
CA SER A 198 2.25 -9.09 17.08
C SER A 198 1.40 -8.54 15.94
N THR A 199 0.08 -8.59 16.09
CA THR A 199 -0.91 -8.11 15.11
C THR A 199 -2.28 -7.90 15.75
N PHE A 200 -3.09 -7.05 15.13
CA PHE A 200 -4.49 -6.82 15.52
C PHE A 200 -5.39 -6.79 14.29
N ASN A 201 -6.70 -6.74 14.50
CA ASN A 201 -7.68 -6.69 13.41
C ASN A 201 -7.62 -5.34 12.68
N PHE A 202 -7.27 -5.37 11.40
CA PHE A 202 -7.26 -4.21 10.50
C PHE A 202 -7.58 -4.69 9.08
N GLU A 203 -8.84 -4.55 8.67
CA GLU A 203 -9.31 -4.97 7.36
C GLU A 203 -8.71 -4.07 6.26
N PRO A 204 -8.32 -4.58 5.07
CA PRO A 204 -8.30 -5.99 4.65
C PRO A 204 -7.02 -6.76 5.01
N SER A 205 -5.97 -6.07 5.49
CA SER A 205 -4.63 -6.65 5.65
C SER A 205 -4.61 -7.81 6.66
N ILE A 206 -5.33 -7.66 7.79
CA ILE A 206 -5.50 -8.67 8.83
C ILE A 206 -6.97 -8.69 9.29
N ILE A 207 -7.64 -9.83 9.12
CA ILE A 207 -9.05 -10.02 9.47
C ILE A 207 -9.18 -11.13 10.50
N TYR A 208 -9.80 -10.80 11.63
CA TYR A 208 -10.06 -11.70 12.75
C TYR A 208 -11.51 -12.15 12.72
N TYR A 209 -11.74 -13.42 12.40
CA TYR A 209 -13.07 -14.00 12.47
C TYR A 209 -13.30 -14.56 13.88
N ARG A 210 -14.17 -13.91 14.64
CA ARG A 210 -14.55 -14.30 16.01
C ARG A 210 -15.93 -14.95 16.02
N ALA A 211 -16.12 -15.95 16.88
CA ALA A 211 -17.42 -16.53 17.17
C ALA A 211 -18.29 -15.56 18.00
N GLU A 212 -19.58 -15.85 18.11
CA GLU A 212 -20.54 -15.03 18.89
C GLU A 212 -20.13 -14.85 20.36
N ASN A 213 -19.41 -15.81 20.93
CA ASN A 213 -18.87 -15.77 22.28
C ASN A 213 -17.58 -14.94 22.42
N GLY A 214 -17.13 -14.28 21.35
CA GLY A 214 -15.90 -13.46 21.31
C GLY A 214 -14.60 -14.26 21.11
N SER A 215 -14.66 -15.60 21.09
CA SER A 215 -13.48 -16.43 20.85
C SER A 215 -13.03 -16.33 19.39
N LEU A 216 -11.72 -16.21 19.18
CA LEU A 216 -11.16 -16.13 17.84
C LEU A 216 -11.16 -17.51 17.18
N LEU A 217 -11.82 -17.63 16.03
CA LEU A 217 -11.91 -18.88 15.27
C LEU A 217 -10.73 -19.02 14.31
N PHE A 218 -10.52 -18.03 13.44
CA PHE A 218 -9.39 -18.03 12.51
C PHE A 218 -9.00 -16.61 12.08
N ARG A 219 -7.76 -16.50 11.58
CA ARG A 219 -7.17 -15.28 11.02
C ARG A 219 -6.91 -15.48 9.54
N PHE A 220 -7.32 -14.51 8.73
CA PHE A 220 -7.02 -14.43 7.30
C PHE A 220 -6.74 -12.98 6.93
N GLY A 221 -6.40 -12.71 5.68
CA GLY A 221 -5.91 -11.41 5.24
C GLY A 221 -4.63 -11.52 4.41
N GLU A 222 -4.26 -10.41 3.79
CA GLU A 222 -3.09 -10.29 2.95
C GLU A 222 -1.79 -10.55 3.72
N GLU A 223 -1.58 -9.85 4.84
CA GLU A 223 -0.36 -10.01 5.65
C GLU A 223 -0.31 -11.34 6.39
N ILE A 224 -1.47 -11.88 6.80
CA ILE A 224 -1.57 -13.21 7.40
C ILE A 224 -1.15 -14.30 6.39
N SER A 225 -1.54 -14.14 5.13
CA SER A 225 -1.16 -15.07 4.06
C SER A 225 0.32 -14.93 3.70
N LEU A 226 0.82 -13.70 3.66
CA LEU A 226 2.23 -13.39 3.42
C LEU A 226 3.13 -13.99 4.50
N ILE A 227 2.86 -13.76 5.79
CA ILE A 227 3.68 -14.34 6.87
C ILE A 227 3.63 -15.87 6.88
N LYS A 228 2.47 -16.47 6.56
CA LYS A 228 2.35 -17.93 6.40
C LYS A 228 3.17 -18.45 5.22
N ALA A 229 3.25 -17.71 4.11
CA ALA A 229 4.11 -18.07 2.97
C ALA A 229 5.60 -18.02 3.35
N ILE A 230 6.02 -16.98 4.08
CA ILE A 230 7.39 -16.87 4.61
C ILE A 230 7.67 -18.00 5.60
N ALA A 231 6.72 -18.32 6.49
CA ALA A 231 6.81 -19.41 7.44
C ALA A 231 7.03 -20.77 6.78
N ARG A 232 6.33 -21.06 5.67
CA ARG A 232 6.56 -22.28 4.87
C ARG A 232 7.93 -22.30 4.21
N SER A 233 8.37 -21.16 3.67
CA SER A 233 9.66 -21.07 2.97
C SER A 233 10.86 -21.21 3.91
N LEU A 234 10.78 -20.65 5.12
CA LEU A 234 11.87 -20.66 6.09
C LEU A 234 11.68 -21.71 7.19
N ASN A 235 10.59 -22.48 7.15
CA ASN A 235 10.25 -23.53 8.11
C ASN A 235 10.22 -23.05 9.56
N PHE A 236 9.34 -22.11 9.88
CA PHE A 236 9.05 -21.66 11.26
C PHE A 236 7.54 -21.65 11.54
N THR A 237 7.17 -21.55 12.80
CA THR A 237 5.78 -21.48 13.27
C THR A 237 5.48 -20.07 13.78
N PRO A 238 4.59 -19.31 13.14
CA PRO A 238 4.19 -18.00 13.64
C PRO A 238 3.23 -18.13 14.82
N GLU A 239 3.59 -17.55 15.96
CA GLU A 239 2.74 -17.43 17.15
C GLU A 239 2.16 -16.03 17.22
N PHE A 240 0.87 -15.90 16.93
CA PHE A 240 0.20 -14.60 16.90
C PHE A 240 -0.17 -14.13 18.30
N ALA A 241 0.24 -12.91 18.64
CA ALA A 241 -0.14 -12.19 19.84
C ALA A 241 -0.90 -10.91 19.46
N GLU A 242 -1.87 -10.53 20.28
CA GLU A 242 -2.54 -9.24 20.19
C GLU A 242 -1.90 -8.31 21.22
N PRO A 243 -1.72 -7.02 20.88
CA PRO A 243 -1.20 -6.05 21.84
C PRO A 243 -2.19 -5.82 22.99
N ALA A 244 -1.68 -5.36 24.13
CA ALA A 244 -2.49 -5.14 25.34
C ALA A 244 -3.72 -4.25 25.07
N ASP A 245 -4.87 -4.65 25.63
CA ASP A 245 -6.22 -4.18 25.33
C ASP A 245 -6.32 -2.65 25.13
N GLY A 246 -6.36 -2.25 23.85
CA GLY A 246 -6.59 -0.86 23.40
C GLY A 246 -5.42 -0.19 22.67
N GLU A 247 -4.21 -0.73 22.74
CA GLU A 247 -3.04 -0.16 22.06
C GLU A 247 -2.80 -0.87 20.71
N THR A 248 -3.22 -0.26 19.58
CA THR A 248 -3.03 -0.83 18.23
C THR A 248 -1.58 -0.67 17.74
N TRP A 249 -1.30 0.34 16.91
CA TRP A 249 0.07 0.69 16.51
C TRP A 249 0.88 1.25 17.68
N GLY A 250 0.21 2.02 18.54
CA GLY A 250 0.83 2.75 19.64
C GLY A 250 1.49 4.08 19.24
N TRP A 251 1.73 4.91 20.24
CA TRP A 251 2.27 6.27 20.10
C TRP A 251 3.65 6.38 20.76
N MET A 252 4.41 7.39 20.35
CA MET A 252 5.68 7.73 20.95
C MET A 252 5.44 8.62 22.18
N ALA A 253 5.92 8.20 23.33
CA ALA A 253 5.99 9.03 24.53
C ALA A 253 7.21 9.97 24.49
N ASP A 254 7.18 11.05 25.26
CA ASP A 254 8.23 12.08 25.28
C ASP A 254 9.63 11.53 25.66
N ASN A 255 9.67 10.43 26.41
CA ASN A 255 10.89 9.74 26.79
C ASN A 255 11.48 8.86 25.65
N GLY A 256 10.86 8.83 24.47
CA GLY A 256 11.27 8.03 23.32
C GLY A 256 10.84 6.55 23.38
N SER A 257 10.05 6.16 24.38
CA SER A 257 9.42 4.85 24.42
C SER A 257 8.15 4.81 23.56
N TRP A 258 7.83 3.64 23.03
CA TRP A 258 6.64 3.40 22.24
C TRP A 258 5.68 2.48 22.98
N THR A 259 4.40 2.72 22.77
CA THR A 259 3.30 1.85 23.20
C THR A 259 2.85 0.94 22.06
N GLY A 260 1.88 0.05 22.29
CA GLY A 260 1.31 -0.86 21.29
C GLY A 260 2.34 -1.77 20.60
N THR A 261 2.02 -2.21 19.38
CA THR A 261 2.88 -3.13 18.60
C THR A 261 4.29 -2.57 18.36
N HIS A 262 4.45 -1.25 18.17
CA HIS A 262 5.77 -0.63 18.06
C HIS A 262 6.61 -0.78 19.34
N GLY A 263 5.96 -0.64 20.50
CA GLY A 263 6.59 -0.77 21.81
C GLY A 263 7.03 -2.19 22.12
N GLU A 264 6.19 -3.17 21.82
CA GLU A 264 6.50 -4.60 21.99
C GLU A 264 7.75 -4.99 21.19
N LEU A 265 7.86 -4.48 19.96
CA LEU A 265 9.03 -4.71 19.12
C LEU A 265 10.27 -3.97 19.64
N GLN A 266 10.12 -2.74 20.16
CA GLN A 266 11.22 -1.96 20.75
C GLN A 266 11.81 -2.65 21.99
N ARG A 267 10.95 -3.30 22.80
CA ARG A 267 11.32 -4.03 24.02
C ARG A 267 11.77 -5.48 23.76
N ASP A 268 11.83 -5.90 22.50
CA ASP A 268 12.14 -7.28 22.07
C ASP A 268 11.19 -8.33 22.71
N GLU A 269 9.92 -7.98 22.95
CA GLU A 269 8.88 -8.89 23.47
C GLU A 269 8.32 -9.81 22.36
N VAL A 270 8.34 -9.31 21.13
CA VAL A 270 7.91 -9.99 19.89
C VAL A 270 9.00 -9.92 18.84
N ASP A 271 9.04 -10.88 17.92
CA ASP A 271 10.07 -10.97 16.88
C ASP A 271 9.69 -10.18 15.62
N ILE A 272 8.39 -10.14 15.32
CA ILE A 272 7.80 -9.63 14.09
C ILE A 272 6.53 -8.85 14.42
N VAL A 273 6.29 -7.75 13.72
CA VAL A 273 5.01 -7.04 13.71
C VAL A 273 4.47 -6.99 12.29
N ILE A 274 3.19 -7.38 12.15
CA ILE A 274 2.40 -7.22 10.92
C ILE A 274 1.15 -6.42 11.31
N SER A 275 0.90 -5.29 10.64
CA SER A 275 -0.17 -4.35 11.01
C SER A 275 -0.35 -3.22 9.99
N ASN A 276 -0.17 -3.49 8.70
CA ASN A 276 -0.29 -2.51 7.63
C ASN A 276 0.59 -1.27 7.86
N LEU A 277 1.86 -1.51 8.19
CA LEU A 277 2.77 -0.46 8.65
C LEU A 277 3.34 0.36 7.50
N TYR A 278 2.96 1.64 7.45
CA TYR A 278 3.67 2.62 6.62
C TYR A 278 5.12 2.79 7.08
N VAL A 279 6.04 2.70 6.13
CA VAL A 279 7.47 2.94 6.36
C VAL A 279 7.67 4.41 6.71
N SER A 280 8.24 4.66 7.89
CA SER A 280 8.52 6.00 8.39
C SER A 280 9.92 6.08 8.95
N TYR A 281 10.60 7.21 8.73
CA TYR A 281 11.93 7.48 9.26
C TYR A 281 11.99 7.39 10.79
N ILE A 282 10.95 7.88 11.48
CA ILE A 282 10.90 7.88 12.95
C ILE A 282 10.82 6.43 13.47
N ARG A 283 9.98 5.60 12.83
CA ARG A 283 9.80 4.19 13.16
C ARG A 283 11.04 3.34 12.81
N ALA A 284 11.72 3.66 11.70
CA ALA A 284 12.95 2.97 11.29
C ALA A 284 14.12 3.15 12.27
N LYS A 285 14.05 4.10 13.22
CA LYS A 285 15.06 4.25 14.28
C LYS A 285 14.96 3.16 15.35
N ILE A 286 13.75 2.66 15.64
CA ILE A 286 13.50 1.74 16.74
C ILE A 286 13.45 0.26 16.32
N PHE A 287 13.07 -0.01 15.08
CA PHE A 287 13.04 -1.36 14.49
C PHE A 287 13.43 -1.32 13.01
N ASP A 288 13.63 -2.48 12.40
CA ASP A 288 13.98 -2.58 10.99
C ASP A 288 12.79 -3.02 10.15
N PHE A 289 12.48 -2.25 9.11
CA PHE A 289 11.53 -2.66 8.10
C PHE A 289 12.16 -3.68 7.14
N THR A 290 11.33 -4.62 6.70
CA THR A 290 11.57 -5.44 5.51
C THR A 290 11.52 -4.58 4.25
N VAL A 291 11.86 -5.16 3.09
CA VAL A 291 11.52 -4.54 1.80
C VAL A 291 10.00 -4.34 1.74
N PRO A 292 9.53 -3.18 1.25
CA PRO A 292 8.10 -2.94 1.14
C PRO A 292 7.50 -3.97 0.18
N PHE A 293 6.40 -4.58 0.61
CA PHE A 293 5.70 -5.58 -0.19
C PHE A 293 4.59 -4.96 -1.03
N GLN A 294 4.13 -3.76 -0.67
CA GLN A 294 3.04 -3.05 -1.32
C GLN A 294 3.24 -1.54 -1.23
N ASP A 295 2.97 -0.84 -2.33
CA ASP A 295 2.89 0.63 -2.35
C ASP A 295 1.42 1.02 -2.40
N GLU A 296 0.87 1.47 -1.26
CA GLU A 296 -0.53 1.87 -1.17
C GLU A 296 -0.72 3.32 -1.61
N MET A 297 -1.63 3.55 -2.55
CA MET A 297 -2.05 4.91 -2.87
C MET A 297 -3.10 5.36 -1.86
N VAL A 298 -2.79 6.39 -1.09
CA VAL A 298 -3.77 7.04 -0.21
C VAL A 298 -4.62 7.97 -1.07
N CYS A 299 -5.93 7.76 -1.06
CA CYS A 299 -6.87 8.44 -1.95
C CYS A 299 -8.06 9.00 -1.16
N PHE A 300 -8.77 9.92 -1.80
CA PHE A 300 -9.97 10.52 -1.25
C PHE A 300 -11.21 9.73 -1.71
N LEU A 301 -11.95 9.17 -0.76
CA LEU A 301 -13.20 8.45 -0.95
C LEU A 301 -14.38 9.39 -0.71
N ALA A 302 -15.20 9.59 -1.73
CA ALA A 302 -16.37 10.46 -1.70
C ALA A 302 -17.64 9.68 -2.03
N ARG A 303 -18.79 10.27 -1.72
CA ARG A 303 -20.10 9.75 -2.15
C ARG A 303 -20.15 9.65 -3.68
N THR A 304 -20.73 8.57 -4.17
CA THR A 304 -21.16 8.49 -5.57
C THR A 304 -22.44 9.29 -5.74
N GLU A 305 -22.37 10.31 -6.58
CA GLU A 305 -23.55 11.08 -6.95
C GLU A 305 -24.49 10.24 -7.82
N LEU A 306 -25.79 10.35 -7.54
CA LEU A 306 -26.79 9.61 -8.30
C LEU A 306 -26.76 10.05 -9.76
N PRO A 307 -26.89 9.13 -10.73
CA PRO A 307 -27.00 9.51 -12.13
C PRO A 307 -28.19 10.44 -12.31
N LEU A 308 -28.06 11.37 -13.26
CA LEU A 308 -29.13 12.32 -13.57
C LEU A 308 -30.45 11.57 -13.85
N PRO A 309 -31.61 12.13 -13.44
CA PRO A 309 -32.90 11.50 -13.66
C PRO A 309 -33.09 11.16 -15.15
N ARG A 310 -33.45 9.91 -15.44
CA ARG A 310 -33.51 9.39 -16.82
C ARG A 310 -34.49 10.15 -17.72
N TRP A 311 -35.54 10.75 -17.16
CA TRP A 311 -36.48 11.60 -17.92
C TRP A 311 -35.82 12.85 -18.51
N GLN A 312 -34.74 13.36 -17.89
CA GLN A 312 -33.99 14.51 -18.40
C GLN A 312 -33.06 14.15 -19.56
N ALA A 313 -32.85 12.86 -19.84
CA ALA A 313 -31.95 12.39 -20.89
C ALA A 313 -32.29 12.94 -22.28
N LEU A 314 -33.56 13.32 -22.53
CA LEU A 314 -34.02 13.92 -23.78
C LEU A 314 -33.55 15.37 -23.97
N ALA A 315 -33.26 16.10 -22.88
CA ALA A 315 -32.83 17.50 -22.94
C ALA A 315 -31.30 17.66 -23.02
N PHE A 316 -30.53 16.69 -22.56
CA PHE A 316 -29.06 16.74 -22.54
C PHE A 316 -28.30 16.58 -23.87
N PRO A 317 -28.86 16.09 -25.00
CA PRO A 317 -28.10 15.93 -26.25
C PRO A 317 -27.57 17.25 -26.82
N PHE A 318 -28.18 18.38 -26.44
CA PHE A 318 -27.79 19.73 -26.84
C PHE A 318 -27.58 20.63 -25.63
N GLN A 319 -26.65 21.57 -25.75
CA GLN A 319 -26.47 22.62 -24.75
C GLN A 319 -27.65 23.61 -24.78
N ASN A 320 -27.87 24.30 -23.66
CA ASN A 320 -28.96 25.28 -23.53
C ASN A 320 -28.94 26.35 -24.64
N TRP A 321 -27.75 26.80 -25.05
CA TRP A 321 -27.59 27.76 -26.15
C TRP A 321 -28.04 27.20 -27.50
N THR A 322 -27.77 25.92 -27.76
CA THR A 322 -28.23 25.24 -28.97
C THR A 322 -29.74 25.08 -28.97
N TRP A 323 -30.34 24.70 -27.84
CA TRP A 323 -31.80 24.66 -27.70
C TRP A 323 -32.45 26.01 -27.96
N LEU A 324 -31.87 27.09 -27.40
CA LEU A 324 -32.34 28.45 -27.65
C LEU A 324 -32.27 28.80 -29.14
N ALA A 325 -31.15 28.50 -29.81
CA ALA A 325 -31.00 28.74 -31.24
C ALA A 325 -32.03 27.97 -32.08
N ILE A 326 -32.31 26.71 -31.74
CA ILE A 326 -33.34 25.89 -32.42
C ILE A 326 -34.72 26.53 -32.24
N PHE A 327 -35.07 26.94 -31.01
CA PHE A 327 -36.34 27.59 -30.71
C PHE A 327 -36.51 28.91 -31.48
N CYS A 328 -35.47 29.75 -31.49
CA CYS A 328 -35.45 30.97 -32.30
C CYS A 328 -35.58 30.67 -33.81
N GLY A 329 -34.92 29.61 -34.30
CA GLY A 329 -35.02 29.18 -35.69
C GLY A 329 -36.44 28.75 -36.09
N ILE A 330 -37.12 27.97 -35.26
CA ILE A 330 -38.51 27.54 -35.48
C ILE A 330 -39.42 28.78 -35.56
N ILE A 331 -39.31 29.71 -34.62
CA ILE A 331 -40.14 30.93 -34.60
C ILE A 331 -39.85 31.81 -35.83
N ALA A 332 -38.59 31.98 -36.20
CA ALA A 332 -38.20 32.84 -37.32
C ALA A 332 -38.55 32.25 -38.70
N SER A 333 -38.61 30.92 -38.82
CA SER A 333 -38.82 30.22 -40.10
C SER A 333 -40.15 30.56 -40.78
N GLY A 334 -41.23 30.74 -40.02
CA GLY A 334 -42.56 31.10 -40.55
C GLY A 334 -42.61 32.50 -41.16
N PRO A 335 -42.24 33.56 -40.41
CA PRO A 335 -42.12 34.91 -40.94
C PRO A 335 -41.13 35.01 -42.11
N ALA A 336 -40.02 34.27 -42.06
CA ALA A 336 -39.06 34.23 -43.17
C ALA A 336 -39.68 33.60 -44.44
N LEU A 337 -40.38 32.47 -44.31
CA LEU A 337 -41.08 31.84 -45.43
C LEU A 337 -42.17 32.76 -46.00
N TRP A 338 -42.95 33.40 -45.14
CA TRP A 338 -43.97 34.37 -45.52
C TRP A 338 -43.37 35.55 -46.28
N LEU A 339 -42.24 36.08 -45.82
CA LEU A 339 -41.55 37.19 -46.48
C LEU A 339 -41.05 36.77 -47.88
N VAL A 340 -40.38 35.61 -47.97
CA VAL A 340 -39.88 35.06 -49.23
C VAL A 340 -41.02 34.84 -50.22
N ALA A 341 -42.15 34.27 -49.77
CA ALA A 341 -43.32 34.00 -50.60
C ALA A 341 -44.03 35.29 -51.08
N ASN A 342 -44.05 36.36 -50.29
CA ASN A 342 -44.63 37.63 -50.72
C ASN A 342 -43.72 38.37 -51.71
N VAL A 343 -42.40 38.35 -51.50
CA VAL A 343 -41.44 38.97 -52.42
C VAL A 343 -41.37 38.19 -53.73
N SER A 344 -41.34 36.86 -53.68
CA SER A 344 -41.35 36.02 -54.89
C SER A 344 -42.60 36.26 -55.72
N ASN A 345 -43.76 36.48 -55.07
CA ASN A 345 -45.03 36.74 -55.74
C ASN A 345 -45.05 38.05 -56.56
N VAL A 346 -44.13 38.99 -56.29
CA VAL A 346 -43.99 40.21 -57.11
C VAL A 346 -43.40 39.86 -58.49
N CYS A 347 -42.59 38.79 -58.58
CA CYS A 347 -41.90 38.37 -59.80
C CYS A 347 -42.63 37.24 -60.56
N GLY A 348 -43.68 36.65 -60.00
CA GLY A 348 -44.48 35.57 -60.62
C GLY A 348 -45.61 35.08 -59.70
N GLU A 349 -46.48 34.18 -60.16
CA GLU A 349 -47.65 33.74 -59.38
C GLU A 349 -47.32 32.62 -58.36
N GLU A 350 -47.19 32.98 -57.08
CA GLU A 350 -47.06 32.04 -55.97
C GLU A 350 -48.44 31.51 -55.52
N VAL A 351 -48.46 30.36 -54.82
CA VAL A 351 -49.70 29.82 -54.25
C VAL A 351 -50.22 30.79 -53.16
N PRO A 352 -51.49 31.25 -53.23
CA PRO A 352 -52.02 32.26 -52.31
C PRO A 352 -51.89 31.92 -50.82
N SER A 353 -51.94 30.64 -50.46
CA SER A 353 -51.86 30.19 -49.07
C SER A 353 -50.56 30.60 -48.37
N PHE A 354 -49.40 30.55 -49.04
CA PHE A 354 -48.11 30.95 -48.44
C PHE A 354 -48.01 32.46 -48.16
N ARG A 355 -48.91 33.27 -48.72
CA ARG A 355 -48.98 34.70 -48.45
C ARG A 355 -49.69 35.02 -47.13
N TRP A 356 -50.34 34.03 -46.52
CA TRP A 356 -50.92 34.16 -45.18
C TRP A 356 -49.91 33.71 -44.13
N LEU A 357 -49.56 34.59 -43.18
CA LEU A 357 -48.51 34.33 -42.18
C LEU A 357 -48.78 33.06 -41.37
N GLY A 358 -50.03 32.84 -40.95
CA GLY A 358 -50.37 31.66 -40.15
C GLY A 358 -50.19 30.35 -40.92
N PHE A 359 -50.46 30.34 -42.23
CA PHE A 359 -50.28 29.15 -43.07
C PHE A 359 -48.79 28.90 -43.32
N SER A 360 -48.03 29.93 -43.65
CA SER A 360 -46.57 29.83 -43.81
C SER A 360 -45.88 29.38 -42.51
N TRP A 361 -46.37 29.84 -41.37
CA TRP A 361 -45.83 29.41 -40.09
C TRP A 361 -46.21 27.97 -39.76
N TYR A 362 -47.47 27.56 -39.98
CA TYR A 362 -47.89 26.17 -39.85
C TYR A 362 -47.09 25.24 -40.76
N TYR A 363 -46.87 25.64 -42.02
CA TYR A 363 -46.07 24.91 -42.98
C TYR A 363 -44.62 24.73 -42.52
N ALA A 364 -43.98 25.83 -42.12
CA ALA A 364 -42.61 25.81 -41.62
C ALA A 364 -42.51 24.99 -40.33
N PHE A 365 -43.48 25.12 -39.43
CA PHE A 365 -43.55 24.34 -38.19
C PHE A 365 -43.68 22.84 -38.48
N GLY A 366 -44.61 22.44 -39.35
CA GLY A 366 -44.76 21.05 -39.78
C GLY A 366 -43.46 20.46 -40.35
N LEU A 367 -42.71 21.24 -41.13
CA LEU A 367 -41.41 20.82 -41.67
C LEU A 367 -40.38 20.50 -40.58
N HIS A 368 -40.35 21.28 -39.48
CA HIS A 368 -39.45 21.02 -38.34
C HIS A 368 -39.79 19.72 -37.60
N PHE A 369 -41.05 19.32 -37.60
CA PHE A 369 -41.51 18.05 -37.01
C PHE A 369 -41.52 16.89 -38.01
N CYS A 370 -40.89 17.06 -39.18
CA CYS A 370 -40.82 16.06 -40.25
C CYS A 370 -42.21 15.62 -40.76
N GLU A 371 -43.22 16.49 -40.64
CA GLU A 371 -44.56 16.26 -41.20
C GLU A 371 -44.56 16.48 -42.71
N SER A 372 -45.20 15.57 -43.44
CA SER A 372 -45.35 15.69 -44.89
C SER A 372 -46.26 16.87 -45.24
N GLN A 373 -45.78 17.79 -46.08
CA GLN A 373 -46.56 18.94 -46.50
C GLN A 373 -47.31 18.65 -47.81
N GLN A 374 -48.60 18.96 -47.85
CA GLN A 374 -49.45 18.69 -49.02
C GLN A 374 -49.31 19.73 -50.14
N PHE A 375 -48.88 20.95 -49.81
CA PHE A 375 -48.76 22.05 -50.76
C PHE A 375 -47.30 22.29 -51.13
N LEU A 376 -46.99 22.35 -52.42
CA LEU A 376 -45.66 22.71 -52.90
C LEU A 376 -45.65 24.16 -53.39
N PRO A 377 -44.62 24.96 -53.03
CA PRO A 377 -44.44 26.29 -53.60
C PRO A 377 -44.19 26.22 -55.10
N ARG A 378 -44.57 27.27 -55.83
CA ARG A 378 -44.40 27.37 -57.28
C ARG A 378 -43.10 28.05 -57.65
N MET A 379 -42.74 29.15 -56.98
CA MET A 379 -41.57 29.93 -57.36
C MET A 379 -40.27 29.27 -56.93
N LEU A 380 -39.22 29.48 -57.73
CA LEU A 380 -37.91 28.90 -57.49
C LEU A 380 -37.28 29.37 -56.18
N SER A 381 -37.40 30.66 -55.83
CA SER A 381 -36.85 31.22 -54.59
C SER A 381 -37.46 30.57 -53.34
N THR A 382 -38.79 30.42 -53.32
CA THR A 382 -39.53 29.80 -52.22
C THR A 382 -39.19 28.30 -52.13
N ARG A 383 -39.04 27.61 -53.27
CA ARG A 383 -38.57 26.22 -53.31
C ARG A 383 -37.18 26.04 -52.75
N ILE A 384 -36.24 26.93 -53.10
CA ILE A 384 -34.86 26.89 -52.57
C ILE A 384 -34.88 27.08 -51.05
N PHE A 385 -35.67 28.02 -50.54
CA PHE A 385 -35.79 28.25 -49.10
C PHE A 385 -36.41 27.05 -48.37
N VAL A 386 -37.49 26.46 -48.91
CA VAL A 386 -38.09 25.24 -48.35
C VAL A 386 -37.10 24.07 -48.40
N ALA A 387 -36.34 23.90 -49.48
CA ALA A 387 -35.30 22.88 -49.59
C ALA A 387 -34.18 23.08 -48.55
N PHE A 388 -33.78 24.34 -48.31
CA PHE A 388 -32.84 24.68 -47.24
C PHE A 388 -33.39 24.31 -45.85
N LEU A 389 -34.62 24.70 -45.55
CA LEU A 389 -35.26 24.34 -44.28
C LEU A 389 -35.38 22.82 -44.13
N TRP A 390 -35.69 22.10 -45.20
CA TRP A 390 -35.77 20.65 -45.20
C TRP A 390 -34.41 19.99 -44.88
N MET A 391 -33.33 20.45 -45.52
CA MET A 391 -31.97 20.01 -45.21
C MET A 391 -31.57 20.33 -43.77
N TYR A 392 -31.91 21.52 -43.28
CA TYR A 392 -31.68 21.92 -41.89
C TYR A 392 -32.38 20.96 -40.91
N CYS A 393 -33.65 20.62 -41.16
CA CYS A 393 -34.40 19.69 -40.32
C CYS A 393 -33.79 18.28 -40.32
N ILE A 394 -33.42 17.76 -41.49
CA ILE A 394 -32.77 16.43 -41.61
C ILE A 394 -31.48 16.39 -40.80
N ILE A 395 -30.60 17.40 -40.97
CA ILE A 395 -29.33 17.47 -40.25
C ILE A 395 -29.59 17.51 -38.75
N LEU A 396 -30.52 18.35 -38.30
CA LEU A 396 -30.86 18.50 -36.88
C LEU A 396 -31.37 17.19 -36.27
N THR A 397 -32.26 16.47 -36.97
CA THR A 397 -32.79 15.17 -36.51
C THR A 397 -31.71 14.09 -36.45
N ILE A 398 -30.81 14.02 -37.45
CA ILE A 398 -29.71 13.06 -37.46
C ILE A 398 -28.75 13.33 -36.30
N VAL A 399 -28.35 14.60 -36.10
CA VAL A 399 -27.43 14.97 -35.01
C VAL A 399 -28.07 14.73 -33.64
N TYR A 400 -29.34 15.10 -33.47
CA TYR A 400 -30.05 14.86 -32.22
C TYR A 400 -30.16 13.37 -31.91
N SER A 401 -30.56 12.55 -32.88
CA SER A 401 -30.69 11.09 -32.69
C SER A 401 -29.35 10.41 -32.41
N GLY A 402 -28.28 10.83 -33.08
CA GLY A 402 -26.91 10.37 -32.82
C GLY A 402 -26.44 10.70 -31.40
N ASN A 403 -26.59 11.97 -30.98
CA ASN A 403 -26.17 12.41 -29.65
C ASN A 403 -27.01 11.80 -28.53
N LEU A 404 -28.32 11.65 -28.73
CA LEU A 404 -29.20 10.97 -27.79
C LEU A 404 -28.81 9.50 -27.63
N THR A 405 -28.51 8.80 -28.73
CA THR A 405 -28.04 7.41 -28.71
C THR A 405 -26.73 7.30 -27.92
N ALA A 406 -25.77 8.19 -28.17
CA ALA A 406 -24.51 8.21 -27.42
C ALA A 406 -24.72 8.49 -25.92
N PHE A 407 -25.64 9.38 -25.57
CA PHE A 407 -25.98 9.71 -24.18
C PHE A 407 -26.68 8.56 -23.45
N LEU A 408 -27.59 7.84 -24.12
CA LEU A 408 -28.27 6.69 -23.54
C LEU A 408 -27.34 5.47 -23.37
N LEU A 409 -26.34 5.33 -24.25
CA LEU A 409 -25.34 4.27 -24.16
C LEU A 409 -24.29 4.54 -23.08
N VAL A 410 -23.88 5.80 -22.90
CA VAL A 410 -22.82 6.16 -21.95
C VAL A 410 -23.43 6.88 -20.74
N ARG A 411 -23.51 6.18 -19.62
CA ARG A 411 -23.83 6.80 -18.32
C ARG A 411 -22.70 7.77 -17.94
N ARG A 412 -22.92 9.06 -18.12
CA ARG A 412 -22.01 10.07 -17.56
C ARG A 412 -22.36 10.26 -16.09
N PRO A 413 -21.43 9.99 -15.15
CA PRO A 413 -21.64 10.41 -13.77
C PRO A 413 -21.76 11.94 -13.75
N PRO A 414 -22.60 12.51 -12.87
CA PRO A 414 -22.75 13.95 -12.78
C PRO A 414 -21.44 14.62 -12.36
N ALA A 415 -21.37 15.95 -12.55
CA ALA A 415 -20.26 16.76 -12.07
C ALA A 415 -20.06 16.49 -10.56
N SER A 416 -18.87 16.04 -10.22
CA SER A 416 -18.56 15.56 -8.88
C SER A 416 -17.11 15.92 -8.58
N ILE A 417 -16.74 15.96 -7.30
CA ILE A 417 -15.39 16.38 -6.87
C ILE A 417 -14.37 15.38 -7.41
N GLN A 418 -13.40 15.84 -8.22
CA GLN A 418 -12.41 14.98 -8.85
C GLN A 418 -10.98 15.33 -8.45
N THR A 419 -10.69 16.61 -8.25
CA THR A 419 -9.35 17.13 -7.94
C THR A 419 -9.26 17.66 -6.51
N ILE A 420 -8.03 17.82 -6.03
CA ILE A 420 -7.77 18.42 -4.72
C ILE A 420 -8.25 19.89 -4.69
N GLU A 421 -8.11 20.61 -5.80
CA GLU A 421 -8.62 21.98 -5.93
C GLU A 421 -10.16 22.04 -5.82
N ASP A 422 -10.87 21.12 -6.47
CA ASP A 422 -12.33 21.01 -6.32
C ASP A 422 -12.71 20.74 -4.87
N LEU A 423 -11.97 19.85 -4.18
CA LEU A 423 -12.21 19.53 -2.78
C LEU A 423 -11.98 20.75 -1.89
N TYR A 424 -10.91 21.50 -2.09
CA TYR A 424 -10.64 22.74 -1.37
C TYR A 424 -11.75 23.77 -1.57
N ASN A 425 -12.19 23.98 -2.82
CA ASN A 425 -13.25 24.93 -3.16
C ASN A 425 -14.64 24.47 -2.66
N SER A 426 -14.86 23.17 -2.51
CA SER A 426 -16.12 22.62 -1.99
C SER A 426 -16.36 22.93 -0.50
N GLY A 427 -15.28 23.16 0.27
CA GLY A 427 -15.36 23.36 1.71
C GLY A 427 -15.80 22.12 2.51
N LEU A 428 -15.80 20.92 1.91
CA LEU A 428 -16.11 19.68 2.59
C LEU A 428 -15.04 19.31 3.62
N GLU A 429 -15.47 18.60 4.67
CA GLU A 429 -14.56 18.08 5.69
C GLU A 429 -13.73 16.91 5.13
N VAL A 430 -12.46 16.83 5.53
CA VAL A 430 -11.58 15.68 5.24
C VAL A 430 -11.52 14.81 6.48
N ALA A 431 -12.17 13.65 6.43
CA ALA A 431 -12.17 12.68 7.51
C ALA A 431 -11.00 11.69 7.35
N ALA A 432 -10.36 11.29 8.44
CA ALA A 432 -9.37 10.22 8.47
C ALA A 432 -9.46 9.43 9.80
N LEU A 433 -9.02 8.18 9.80
CA LEU A 433 -8.95 7.34 11.01
C LEU A 433 -7.63 7.56 11.74
N ALA A 434 -7.66 8.02 12.99
CA ALA A 434 -6.55 8.12 13.95
C ALA A 434 -5.11 8.41 13.43
N ASP A 435 -4.94 9.00 12.24
CA ASP A 435 -3.65 9.05 11.56
C ASP A 435 -3.00 10.43 11.61
N ILE A 436 -2.01 10.51 12.48
CA ILE A 436 -1.14 11.69 12.64
C ILE A 436 -0.26 11.88 11.38
N ILE A 437 0.03 10.82 10.62
CA ILE A 437 0.88 10.86 9.43
C ILE A 437 0.21 11.68 8.33
N PHE A 438 -1.05 11.41 7.99
CA PHE A 438 -1.76 12.19 6.97
C PHE A 438 -1.93 13.64 7.38
N MET A 439 -2.33 13.90 8.64
CA MET A 439 -2.50 15.27 9.13
C MET A 439 -1.20 16.08 9.03
N SER A 440 -0.08 15.51 9.48
CA SER A 440 1.22 16.18 9.41
C SER A 440 1.66 16.42 7.96
N SER A 441 1.49 15.43 7.09
CA SER A 441 1.83 15.52 5.67
C SER A 441 1.03 16.59 4.94
N ILE A 442 -0.28 16.71 5.23
CA ILE A 442 -1.14 17.78 4.69
C ILE A 442 -0.67 19.15 5.20
N LYS A 443 -0.42 19.29 6.51
CA LYS A 443 -0.03 20.56 7.14
C LYS A 443 1.30 21.11 6.61
N TYR A 444 2.27 20.24 6.35
CA TYR A 444 3.60 20.60 5.84
C TYR A 444 3.74 20.49 4.32
N SER A 445 2.63 20.27 3.59
CA SER A 445 2.65 20.19 2.13
C SER A 445 3.05 21.52 1.48
N ASN A 446 3.76 21.44 0.36
CA ASN A 446 4.10 22.59 -0.48
C ASN A 446 2.92 23.05 -1.34
N ASP A 447 1.94 22.18 -1.59
CA ASP A 447 0.73 22.51 -2.34
C ASP A 447 -0.19 23.39 -1.48
N PRO A 448 -0.53 24.61 -1.93
CA PRO A 448 -1.39 25.52 -1.18
C PRO A 448 -2.80 24.96 -0.93
N TYR A 449 -3.37 24.20 -1.88
CA TYR A 449 -4.70 23.63 -1.76
C TYR A 449 -4.72 22.50 -0.74
N LEU A 450 -3.78 21.55 -0.82
CA LEU A 450 -3.61 20.51 0.20
C LEU A 450 -3.39 21.11 1.59
N ARG A 451 -2.45 22.04 1.72
CA ARG A 451 -2.19 22.71 3.00
C ARG A 451 -3.43 23.44 3.52
N GLY A 452 -4.25 23.99 2.64
CA GLY A 452 -5.54 24.59 2.97
C GLY A 452 -6.53 23.62 3.61
N LEU A 453 -6.51 22.35 3.19
CA LEU A 453 -7.37 21.29 3.74
C LEU A 453 -7.05 20.95 5.21
N SER A 454 -5.88 21.34 5.72
CA SER A 454 -5.52 21.09 7.13
C SER A 454 -6.50 21.74 8.12
N LYS A 455 -7.25 22.77 7.70
CA LYS A 455 -8.25 23.47 8.53
C LYS A 455 -9.57 22.70 8.65
N VAL A 456 -9.89 21.89 7.65
CA VAL A 456 -11.13 21.09 7.56
C VAL A 456 -10.86 19.60 7.83
N PHE A 457 -9.63 19.25 8.19
CA PHE A 457 -9.22 17.89 8.53
C PHE A 457 -9.74 17.48 9.92
N ARG A 458 -10.42 16.34 9.99
CA ARG A 458 -11.02 15.79 11.22
C ARG A 458 -10.61 14.33 11.37
N VAL A 459 -10.13 14.01 12.57
CA VAL A 459 -9.72 12.65 12.93
C VAL A 459 -10.87 11.97 13.67
N TYR A 460 -11.19 10.75 13.26
CA TYR A 460 -12.21 9.92 13.88
C TYR A 460 -11.57 8.66 14.49
N ALA A 461 -12.23 8.09 15.48
CA ALA A 461 -11.75 6.89 16.16
C ALA A 461 -12.11 5.62 15.38
N ASN A 462 -13.29 5.57 14.78
CA ASN A 462 -13.85 4.37 14.16
C ASN A 462 -14.44 4.64 12.78
N GLU A 463 -14.34 3.64 11.90
CA GLU A 463 -14.92 3.67 10.55
C GLU A 463 -16.45 3.84 10.55
N TYR A 464 -17.13 3.30 11.56
CA TYR A 464 -18.59 3.40 11.74
C TYR A 464 -19.10 4.83 11.91
N GLU A 465 -18.26 5.75 12.39
CA GLU A 465 -18.60 7.17 12.52
C GLU A 465 -18.40 7.91 11.20
N VAL A 466 -17.40 7.51 10.41
CA VAL A 466 -17.00 8.20 9.19
C VAL A 466 -17.91 7.85 8.01
N PHE A 467 -18.18 6.56 7.78
CA PHE A 467 -18.93 6.12 6.60
C PHE A 467 -20.30 6.80 6.45
N PRO A 468 -21.13 6.97 7.50
CA PRO A 468 -22.41 7.68 7.38
C PRO A 468 -22.28 9.15 6.95
N ILE A 469 -21.22 9.84 7.39
CA ILE A 469 -20.96 11.25 7.07
C ILE A 469 -20.55 11.39 5.59
N VAL A 470 -19.72 10.48 5.11
CA VAL A 470 -19.31 10.40 3.70
C VAL A 470 -20.50 10.10 2.82
N LEU A 471 -21.32 9.10 3.18
CA LEU A 471 -22.54 8.75 2.45
C LEU A 471 -23.58 9.88 2.43
N ALA A 472 -23.60 10.72 3.47
CA ALA A 472 -24.42 11.93 3.49
C ALA A 472 -23.91 13.04 2.55
N GLY A 473 -22.68 12.92 2.02
CA GLY A 473 -22.03 13.93 1.16
C GLY A 473 -21.48 15.13 1.94
N LYS A 474 -21.25 15.00 3.26
CA LYS A 474 -20.76 16.08 4.13
C LYS A 474 -19.24 16.08 4.30
N ALA A 475 -18.61 14.94 4.07
CA ALA A 475 -17.17 14.76 4.19
C ALA A 475 -16.63 13.86 3.09
N VAL A 476 -15.32 13.93 2.89
CA VAL A 476 -14.53 13.04 2.05
C VAL A 476 -13.57 12.29 2.95
N PHE A 477 -13.47 10.98 2.79
CA PHE A 477 -12.64 10.12 3.63
C PHE A 477 -11.28 9.88 2.98
N LEU A 478 -10.21 10.23 3.69
CA LEU A 478 -8.83 10.03 3.24
C LEU A 478 -8.29 8.73 3.85
N GLU A 479 -8.08 7.73 2.99
CA GLU A 479 -7.56 6.44 3.42
C GLU A 479 -6.85 5.71 2.27
N SER A 480 -6.14 4.63 2.58
CA SER A 480 -5.55 3.74 1.58
C SER A 480 -6.59 3.24 0.58
N ARG A 481 -6.18 3.13 -0.69
CA ARG A 481 -7.04 2.71 -1.78
C ARG A 481 -7.51 1.27 -1.58
N SER A 482 -6.64 0.36 -1.14
CA SER A 482 -7.02 -1.03 -0.88
C SER A 482 -8.06 -1.16 0.24
N PHE A 483 -7.98 -0.34 1.28
CA PHE A 483 -9.02 -0.25 2.31
C PHE A 483 -10.35 0.19 1.70
N GLY A 484 -10.37 1.30 0.95
CA GLY A 484 -11.60 1.78 0.31
C GLY A 484 -12.18 0.78 -0.69
N GLU A 485 -11.36 0.12 -1.50
CA GLU A 485 -11.79 -0.91 -2.46
C GLU A 485 -12.42 -2.11 -1.74
N PHE A 486 -11.82 -2.57 -0.64
CA PHE A 486 -12.36 -3.65 0.18
C PHE A 486 -13.73 -3.30 0.79
N HIS A 487 -13.87 -2.12 1.39
CA HIS A 487 -15.14 -1.69 1.97
C HIS A 487 -16.20 -1.43 0.90
N ILE A 488 -15.83 -0.85 -0.25
CA ILE A 488 -16.72 -0.70 -1.40
C ILE A 488 -17.26 -2.07 -1.83
N ALA A 489 -16.39 -3.06 -2.02
CA ALA A 489 -16.80 -4.39 -2.46
C ALA A 489 -17.67 -5.12 -1.42
N THR A 490 -17.29 -5.06 -0.15
CA THR A 490 -17.94 -5.87 0.90
C THR A 490 -19.18 -5.24 1.53
N GLN A 491 -19.29 -3.91 1.54
CA GLN A 491 -20.37 -3.17 2.23
C GLN A 491 -21.15 -2.24 1.31
N PHE A 492 -20.50 -1.51 0.40
CA PHE A 492 -21.14 -0.36 -0.29
C PHE A 492 -21.50 -0.56 -1.76
N SER A 493 -21.25 -1.75 -2.31
CA SER A 493 -21.70 -2.13 -3.66
C SER A 493 -22.99 -2.94 -3.63
N HIS A 494 -23.96 -2.56 -4.46
CA HIS A 494 -25.21 -3.27 -4.71
C HIS A 494 -25.38 -3.49 -6.21
N GLY A 495 -25.12 -4.74 -6.66
CA GLY A 495 -25.12 -5.05 -8.10
C GLY A 495 -23.99 -4.33 -8.83
N SER A 496 -24.34 -3.50 -9.82
CA SER A 496 -23.36 -2.70 -10.59
C SER A 496 -23.16 -1.28 -10.05
N GLU A 497 -23.89 -0.90 -8.99
CA GLU A 497 -23.84 0.46 -8.43
C GLU A 497 -23.10 0.45 -7.08
N SER A 498 -22.26 1.46 -6.87
CA SER A 498 -21.54 1.67 -5.62
C SER A 498 -21.89 3.03 -5.05
N SER A 499 -22.19 3.08 -3.75
CA SER A 499 -22.54 4.32 -3.04
C SER A 499 -21.34 5.23 -2.79
N MET A 500 -20.11 4.74 -2.96
CA MET A 500 -18.87 5.50 -2.80
C MET A 500 -17.90 5.27 -3.96
N ARG A 501 -17.10 6.29 -4.23
CA ARG A 501 -16.10 6.30 -5.30
C ARG A 501 -14.86 7.06 -4.88
N PHE A 502 -13.73 6.73 -5.49
CA PHE A 502 -12.54 7.55 -5.35
C PHE A 502 -12.63 8.82 -6.18
N MET A 503 -12.01 9.88 -5.68
CA MET A 503 -11.62 11.03 -6.50
C MET A 503 -10.59 10.60 -7.55
N LYS A 504 -10.48 11.37 -8.63
CA LYS A 504 -9.54 11.06 -9.72
C LYS A 504 -8.10 11.30 -9.30
N GLU A 505 -7.88 12.37 -8.54
CA GLU A 505 -6.60 12.70 -7.94
C GLU A 505 -6.50 12.07 -6.54
N CYS A 506 -5.40 11.35 -6.30
CA CYS A 506 -5.06 10.76 -5.01
C CYS A 506 -4.03 11.62 -4.28
N PHE A 507 -3.85 11.38 -2.98
CA PHE A 507 -2.97 12.15 -2.12
C PHE A 507 -1.49 11.80 -2.36
N ALA A 508 -1.07 10.59 -2.01
CA ALA A 508 0.32 10.14 -2.17
C ALA A 508 0.45 8.62 -2.00
N PRO A 509 1.49 8.00 -2.59
CA PRO A 509 1.85 6.62 -2.30
C PRO A 509 2.56 6.49 -0.94
N TYR A 510 2.20 5.46 -0.18
CA TYR A 510 2.83 5.06 1.07
C TYR A 510 3.26 3.58 1.00
N PRO A 511 4.57 3.29 1.09
CA PRO A 511 5.06 1.92 1.12
C PRO A 511 4.70 1.25 2.46
N ILE A 512 4.21 0.02 2.37
CA ILE A 512 3.91 -0.84 3.51
C ILE A 512 4.94 -1.96 3.60
N ALA A 513 5.42 -2.20 4.81
CA ALA A 513 6.41 -3.24 5.08
C ALA A 513 6.15 -3.90 6.44
N MET A 514 6.59 -5.15 6.59
CA MET A 514 6.64 -5.81 7.90
C MET A 514 7.77 -5.22 8.73
N ALA A 515 7.58 -5.15 10.05
CA ALA A 515 8.60 -4.72 10.98
C ALA A 515 9.22 -5.91 11.72
N LEU A 516 10.54 -5.92 11.80
CA LEU A 516 11.35 -6.89 12.53
C LEU A 516 12.13 -6.19 13.63
N GLN A 517 12.51 -6.92 14.67
CA GLN A 517 13.39 -6.38 15.71
C GLN A 517 14.60 -5.68 15.10
N LYS A 518 15.04 -4.58 15.71
CA LYS A 518 16.24 -3.87 15.26
C LYS A 518 17.42 -4.83 15.18
N HIS A 519 18.10 -4.83 14.03
CA HIS A 519 19.20 -5.71 13.66
C HIS A 519 18.85 -7.20 13.62
N SER A 520 17.61 -7.55 13.27
CA SER A 520 17.19 -8.94 13.12
C SER A 520 17.98 -9.65 12.00
N PRO A 521 18.61 -10.81 12.28
CA PRO A 521 19.27 -11.62 11.26
C PRO A 521 18.30 -12.22 10.23
N LEU A 522 16.99 -12.22 10.52
CA LEU A 522 15.96 -12.75 9.62
C LEU A 522 15.71 -11.84 8.41
N LYS A 523 16.00 -10.55 8.53
CA LYS A 523 15.62 -9.52 7.54
C LYS A 523 16.01 -9.92 6.11
N ARG A 524 17.28 -10.27 5.89
CA ARG A 524 17.77 -10.60 4.54
C ARG A 524 17.00 -11.76 3.90
N LYS A 525 16.64 -12.79 4.67
CA LYS A 525 15.90 -13.95 4.16
C LYS A 525 14.43 -13.62 3.95
N PHE A 526 13.83 -12.83 4.84
CA PHE A 526 12.48 -12.31 4.68
C PHE A 526 12.37 -11.47 3.40
N ASP A 527 13.30 -10.55 3.18
CA ASP A 527 13.31 -9.68 2.00
C ASP A 527 13.35 -10.46 0.68
N ILE A 528 14.12 -11.54 0.63
CA ILE A 528 14.20 -12.42 -0.54
C ILE A 528 12.85 -13.12 -0.80
N VAL A 529 12.24 -13.70 0.24
CA VAL A 529 10.98 -14.43 0.10
C VAL A 529 9.82 -13.48 -0.22
N ILE A 530 9.78 -12.30 0.41
CA ILE A 530 8.82 -11.24 0.08
C ILE A 530 8.96 -10.86 -1.40
N GLY A 531 10.19 -10.67 -1.88
CA GLY A 531 10.46 -10.40 -3.29
C GLY A 531 9.86 -11.45 -4.23
N TRP A 532 9.98 -12.74 -3.89
CA TRP A 532 9.36 -13.82 -4.68
C TRP A 532 7.83 -13.80 -4.65
N VAL A 533 7.23 -13.53 -3.49
CA VAL A 533 5.76 -13.45 -3.34
C VAL A 533 5.18 -12.27 -4.12
N VAL A 534 5.86 -11.12 -4.07
CA VAL A 534 5.46 -9.94 -4.85
C VAL A 534 5.62 -10.18 -6.36
N GLN A 535 6.77 -10.71 -6.80
CA GLN A 535 7.05 -10.97 -8.22
C GLN A 535 6.13 -12.02 -8.86
N SER A 536 5.62 -12.97 -8.06
CA SER A 536 4.68 -13.99 -8.52
C SER A 536 3.22 -13.50 -8.59
N GLY A 537 2.93 -12.28 -8.10
CA GLY A 537 1.57 -11.75 -8.05
C GLY A 537 0.68 -12.40 -6.96
N LEU A 538 1.27 -13.22 -6.07
CA LEU A 538 0.54 -13.90 -5.00
C LEU A 538 -0.07 -12.90 -4.00
N LEU A 539 0.60 -11.77 -3.78
CA LEU A 539 0.11 -10.73 -2.89
C LEU A 539 -1.27 -10.18 -3.33
N TYR A 540 -1.40 -9.86 -4.62
CA TYR A 540 -2.66 -9.44 -5.22
C TYR A 540 -3.76 -10.50 -5.10
N HIS A 541 -3.39 -11.77 -5.29
CA HIS A 541 -4.30 -12.88 -5.07
C HIS A 541 -4.77 -12.96 -3.60
N TYR A 542 -3.90 -12.76 -2.62
CA TYR A 542 -4.29 -12.76 -1.20
C TYR A 542 -5.25 -11.62 -0.86
N PHE A 543 -5.07 -10.43 -1.45
CA PHE A 543 -6.02 -9.33 -1.32
C PHE A 543 -7.41 -9.73 -1.87
N GLN A 544 -7.49 -10.24 -3.11
CA GLN A 544 -8.75 -10.66 -3.71
C GLN A 544 -9.43 -11.80 -2.95
N GLU A 545 -8.65 -12.76 -2.45
CA GLU A 545 -9.14 -13.85 -1.60
C GLU A 545 -9.76 -13.31 -0.31
N SER A 546 -9.12 -12.30 0.31
CA SER A 546 -9.62 -11.64 1.52
C SER A 546 -10.95 -10.93 1.27
N VAL A 547 -11.10 -10.22 0.15
CA VAL A 547 -12.36 -9.62 -0.28
C VAL A 547 -13.45 -10.69 -0.44
N ARG A 548 -13.15 -11.77 -1.18
CA ARG A 548 -14.10 -12.85 -1.48
C ARG A 548 -14.57 -13.59 -0.23
N LEU A 549 -13.64 -13.92 0.67
CA LEU A 549 -13.95 -14.62 1.92
C LEU A 549 -14.84 -13.75 2.82
N THR A 550 -14.49 -12.49 3.02
CA THR A 550 -15.29 -11.56 3.83
C THR A 550 -16.68 -11.35 3.24
N ALA A 551 -16.76 -11.16 1.93
CA ALA A 551 -18.04 -11.05 1.23
C ALA A 551 -18.94 -12.26 1.44
N THR A 552 -18.38 -13.46 1.32
CA THR A 552 -19.09 -14.72 1.53
C THR A 552 -19.60 -14.83 2.96
N MET A 553 -18.76 -14.49 3.94
CA MET A 553 -19.12 -14.48 5.36
C MET A 553 -20.22 -13.46 5.69
N LYS A 554 -20.24 -12.31 5.01
CA LYS A 554 -21.29 -11.29 5.12
C LYS A 554 -22.57 -11.66 4.32
N GLY A 555 -22.66 -12.88 3.77
CA GLY A 555 -23.84 -13.37 3.05
C GLY A 555 -23.99 -12.83 1.62
N ARG A 556 -22.94 -12.22 1.04
CA ARG A 556 -22.93 -11.71 -0.33
C ARG A 556 -22.29 -12.74 -1.26
N SER A 557 -23.04 -13.79 -1.61
CA SER A 557 -22.56 -14.91 -2.44
C SER A 557 -22.40 -14.61 -3.94
N ASN A 558 -22.91 -13.47 -4.42
CA ASN A 558 -22.91 -13.08 -5.84
C ASN A 558 -21.95 -11.93 -6.17
N LEU A 559 -20.78 -11.85 -5.51
CA LEU A 559 -19.71 -10.97 -5.98
C LEU A 559 -19.00 -11.63 -7.16
N GLY A 560 -19.14 -11.02 -8.34
CA GLY A 560 -18.53 -11.49 -9.59
C GLY A 560 -17.01 -11.65 -9.48
N GLN A 561 -16.46 -12.55 -10.29
CA GLN A 561 -15.04 -12.94 -10.28
C GLN A 561 -14.05 -11.82 -10.69
N ASP A 562 -14.52 -10.66 -11.15
CA ASP A 562 -13.69 -9.56 -11.64
C ASP A 562 -13.76 -8.33 -10.72
N TYR A 563 -13.07 -8.38 -9.57
CA TYR A 563 -12.60 -7.15 -8.90
C TYR A 563 -11.08 -7.00 -9.09
N GLY A 564 -10.70 -7.24 -10.35
CA GLY A 564 -9.42 -7.06 -10.99
C GLY A 564 -9.08 -5.59 -11.24
N GLY A 565 -9.18 -4.74 -10.22
CA GLY A 565 -9.08 -3.29 -10.35
C GLY A 565 -10.41 -2.64 -10.69
N VAL A 566 -10.61 -1.44 -10.16
CA VAL A 566 -11.61 -0.47 -10.62
C VAL A 566 -11.25 -0.04 -12.04
N VAL A 567 -11.37 -0.96 -12.99
CA VAL A 567 -11.47 -0.63 -14.40
C VAL A 567 -12.91 -0.22 -14.60
N MET A 568 -13.08 1.06 -14.92
CA MET A 568 -14.32 1.61 -15.46
C MET A 568 -14.65 0.98 -16.82
N THR A 569 -14.93 -0.31 -16.91
CA THR A 569 -15.55 -0.93 -18.09
C THR A 569 -16.14 -2.29 -17.72
N ASP A 570 -17.21 -2.33 -16.94
CA ASP A 570 -18.23 -3.31 -17.30
C ASP A 570 -19.24 -2.58 -18.18
N ARG A 571 -18.97 -2.58 -19.49
CA ARG A 571 -19.95 -2.22 -20.52
C ARG A 571 -20.99 -3.35 -20.60
N SER A 572 -21.64 -3.66 -19.49
CA SER A 572 -22.84 -4.46 -19.53
C SER A 572 -23.83 -3.69 -20.41
N VAL A 573 -24.18 -4.28 -21.55
CA VAL A 573 -25.14 -3.72 -22.49
C VAL A 573 -26.48 -3.69 -21.76
N VAL A 574 -26.85 -2.52 -21.23
CA VAL A 574 -28.09 -2.36 -20.49
C VAL A 574 -29.21 -2.28 -21.51
N ALA A 575 -30.11 -3.26 -21.46
CA ALA A 575 -31.31 -3.24 -22.29
C ALA A 575 -32.15 -1.98 -21.98
N LEU A 576 -32.71 -1.39 -23.03
CA LEU A 576 -33.51 -0.18 -22.90
C LEU A 576 -34.86 -0.50 -22.22
N ASN A 577 -34.96 -0.22 -20.93
CA ASN A 577 -36.20 -0.34 -20.15
C ASN A 577 -37.13 0.88 -20.31
N LEU A 578 -38.41 0.70 -19.91
CA LEU A 578 -39.44 1.75 -19.90
C LEU A 578 -39.01 2.99 -19.08
N ASP A 579 -38.19 2.79 -18.06
CA ASP A 579 -37.64 3.88 -17.23
C ASP A 579 -36.80 4.89 -18.03
N HIS A 580 -36.17 4.45 -19.12
CA HIS A 580 -35.41 5.35 -20.00
C HIS A 580 -36.32 6.21 -20.89
N LEU A 581 -37.58 5.82 -21.07
CA LEU A 581 -38.55 6.47 -21.95
C LEU A 581 -39.58 7.32 -21.20
N GLN A 582 -39.52 7.40 -19.87
CA GLN A 582 -40.46 8.16 -19.04
C GLN A 582 -40.62 9.62 -19.50
N GLY A 583 -39.52 10.28 -19.89
CA GLY A 583 -39.56 11.65 -20.38
C GLY A 583 -40.44 11.82 -21.63
N LEU A 584 -40.45 10.84 -22.54
CA LEU A 584 -41.26 10.87 -23.76
C LEU A 584 -42.75 10.85 -23.41
N PHE A 585 -43.16 9.99 -22.48
CA PHE A 585 -44.55 9.89 -22.02
C PHE A 585 -44.99 11.16 -21.28
N ILE A 586 -44.13 11.73 -20.43
CA ILE A 586 -44.43 12.98 -19.72
C ILE A 586 -44.65 14.13 -20.71
N ILE A 587 -43.74 14.30 -21.69
CA ILE A 587 -43.88 15.34 -22.72
C ILE A 587 -45.16 15.13 -23.54
N SER A 588 -45.47 13.88 -23.90
CA SER A 588 -46.70 13.56 -24.64
C SER A 588 -47.95 13.96 -23.86
N CYS A 589 -48.01 13.68 -22.55
CA CYS A 589 -49.11 14.12 -21.70
C CYS A 589 -49.21 15.66 -21.60
N ILE A 590 -48.07 16.33 -21.45
CA ILE A 590 -48.00 17.80 -21.38
C ILE A 590 -48.51 18.46 -22.66
N VAL A 591 -48.33 17.84 -23.82
CA VAL A 591 -48.80 18.39 -25.11
C VAL A 591 -50.25 18.01 -25.41
N LEU A 592 -50.61 16.74 -25.21
CA LEU A 592 -51.94 16.22 -25.58
C LEU A 592 -53.06 16.77 -24.69
N ILE A 593 -52.82 16.95 -23.39
CA ILE A 593 -53.86 17.43 -22.46
C ILE A 593 -54.30 18.85 -22.82
N PRO A 594 -53.41 19.86 -22.98
CA PRO A 594 -53.80 21.19 -23.42
C PRO A 594 -54.39 21.19 -24.81
N SER A 595 -53.85 20.41 -25.76
CA SER A 595 -54.40 20.32 -27.11
C SER A 595 -55.85 19.81 -27.11
N PHE A 596 -56.14 18.81 -26.27
CA PHE A 596 -57.50 18.29 -26.10
C PHE A 596 -58.42 19.33 -25.44
N LEU A 597 -57.94 20.05 -24.43
CA LEU A 597 -58.70 21.13 -23.78
C LEU A 597 -59.05 22.25 -24.76
N VAL A 598 -58.09 22.70 -25.58
CA VAL A 598 -58.34 23.73 -26.60
C VAL A 598 -59.39 23.24 -27.61
N PHE A 599 -59.27 22.01 -28.09
CA PHE A 599 -60.26 21.42 -29.01
C PHE A 599 -61.65 21.33 -28.38
N ALA A 600 -61.74 20.91 -27.12
CA ALA A 600 -63.00 20.85 -26.39
C ALA A 600 -63.62 22.25 -26.21
N LEU A 601 -62.81 23.25 -25.86
CA LEU A 601 -63.24 24.64 -25.74
C LEU A 601 -63.72 25.21 -27.06
N GLU A 602 -63.03 24.92 -28.17
CA GLU A 602 -63.44 25.34 -29.51
C GLU A 602 -64.80 24.73 -29.89
N LYS A 603 -65.00 23.43 -29.61
CA LYS A 603 -66.28 22.76 -29.84
C LYS A 603 -67.40 23.33 -28.98
N LEU A 604 -67.14 23.63 -27.71
CA LEU A 604 -68.10 24.29 -26.84
C LEU A 604 -68.45 25.68 -27.34
N HIS A 605 -67.46 26.50 -27.71
CA HIS A 605 -67.66 27.84 -28.25
C HIS A 605 -68.47 27.82 -29.54
N PHE A 606 -68.18 26.87 -30.43
CA PHE A 606 -68.94 26.66 -31.66
C PHE A 606 -70.41 26.27 -31.37
N ALA A 607 -70.64 25.36 -30.42
CA ALA A 607 -71.99 24.96 -30.02
C ALA A 607 -72.79 26.13 -29.40
N PHE A 608 -72.15 27.00 -28.62
CA PHE A 608 -72.79 28.17 -28.03
C PHE A 608 -73.11 29.29 -29.03
N ASN A 609 -72.37 29.42 -30.13
CA ASN A 609 -72.62 30.44 -31.15
C ASN A 609 -73.60 30.00 -32.26
N GLN A 610 -74.00 28.72 -32.30
CA GLN A 610 -74.97 28.20 -33.27
C GLN A 610 -76.38 27.92 -32.69
N GLY A 611 -76.55 28.00 -31.37
CA GLY A 611 -77.86 28.01 -30.71
C GLY A 611 -78.26 29.42 -30.33
#